data_AF-A0A5D0XKZ7-F1
#
_entry.id   AF-A0A5D0XKZ7-F1
#
_cell.length_a   1.000
_cell.length_b   1.000
_cell.length_c   1.000
_cell.angle_alpha   90.00
_cell.angle_beta   90.00
_cell.angle_gamma   90.00
#
_symmetry.space_group_name_H-M   'P 1'
#
loop_
_entity.id
_entity.type
_entity.pdbx_description
1 polymer ?
#
loop_
_entity_poly.entity_id
_entity_poly.type
_entity_poly.pdbx_seq_one_letter_code
_entity_poly.pdbx_strand_id
1 'polypeptide(L)'
;MLIGELSTITGVDSQTIRFYERQGLLPQPRRAANGYRAYDATAIGRLRFIRAAQNAGLALAEIAQVLNLRDAGHTPCTHVSLVLEQKLAEVQTRLKALTDLAAELEELIKTSHTLNPADCGPADICQIITPKTEPPHESPLTPIATGS
;
A
#
# COMPACT_ATOMS: atom_id res chain seq x y z
N MET A 1 18.16 -25.10 17.13
CA MET A 1 17.04 -24.55 17.91
C MET A 1 15.74 -25.16 17.42
N LEU A 2 14.83 -25.51 18.32
CA LEU A 2 13.48 -25.95 17.94
C LEU A 2 12.59 -24.74 17.59
N ILE A 3 11.42 -25.00 16.99
CA ILE A 3 10.50 -23.91 16.59
C ILE A 3 10.02 -23.07 17.77
N GLY A 4 9.84 -23.68 18.95
CA GLY A 4 9.44 -22.97 20.17
C GLY A 4 10.51 -22.00 20.64
N GLU A 5 11.78 -22.42 20.64
CA GLU A 5 12.92 -21.55 20.96
C GLU A 5 13.05 -20.41 19.95
N LEU A 6 12.94 -20.73 18.65
CA LEU A 6 13.00 -19.71 17.60
C LEU A 6 11.86 -18.70 17.73
N SER A 7 10.66 -19.16 18.09
CA SER A 7 9.49 -18.33 18.34
C SER A 7 9.72 -17.38 19.50
N THR A 8 10.24 -17.88 20.63
CA THR A 8 10.58 -17.05 21.80
C THR A 8 11.65 -16.01 21.47
N ILE A 9 12.72 -16.40 20.76
CA ILE A 9 13.84 -15.50 20.43
C ILE A 9 13.41 -14.39 19.44
N THR A 10 12.56 -14.73 18.48
CA THR A 10 12.19 -13.80 17.39
C THR A 10 10.89 -13.04 17.65
N GLY A 11 10.10 -13.46 18.64
CA GLY A 11 8.74 -12.96 18.89
C GLY A 11 7.77 -13.27 17.75
N VAL A 12 8.14 -14.15 16.80
CA VAL A 12 7.28 -14.63 15.72
C VAL A 12 6.61 -15.89 16.22
N ASP A 13 5.28 -15.97 16.16
CA ASP A 13 4.57 -17.16 16.61
C ASP A 13 4.91 -18.37 15.72
N SER A 14 4.81 -19.56 16.30
CA SER A 14 5.17 -20.81 15.62
C SER A 14 4.28 -21.10 14.39
N GLN A 15 3.06 -20.57 14.29
CA GLN A 15 2.23 -20.75 13.10
C GLN A 15 2.73 -19.88 11.95
N THR A 16 3.10 -18.63 12.24
CA THR A 16 3.70 -17.69 11.28
C THR A 16 5.05 -18.20 10.77
N ILE A 17 5.90 -18.77 11.66
CA ILE A 17 7.15 -19.41 11.22
C ILE A 17 6.86 -20.53 10.22
N ARG A 18 5.92 -21.44 10.52
CA ARG A 18 5.51 -22.51 9.59
C ARG A 18 4.88 -21.96 8.31
N PHE A 19 4.19 -20.84 8.39
CA PHE A 19 3.64 -20.17 7.21
C PHE A 19 4.77 -19.66 6.31
N TYR A 20 5.79 -18.99 6.85
CA TYR A 20 6.96 -18.56 6.09
C TYR A 20 7.74 -19.72 5.47
N GLU A 21 7.83 -20.86 6.16
CA GLU A 21 8.39 -22.09 5.56
C GLU A 21 7.57 -22.55 4.35
N ARG A 22 6.24 -22.62 4.46
CA ARG A 22 5.37 -23.04 3.34
C ARG A 22 5.44 -22.09 2.15
N GLN A 23 5.68 -20.81 2.40
CA GLN A 23 5.86 -19.79 1.37
C GLN A 23 7.30 -19.75 0.80
N GLY A 24 8.19 -20.65 1.25
CA GLY A 24 9.59 -20.69 0.79
C GLY A 24 10.47 -19.54 1.31
N LEU A 25 9.96 -18.76 2.27
CA LEU A 25 10.68 -17.62 2.85
C LEU A 25 11.67 -18.04 3.93
N LEU A 26 11.64 -19.29 4.37
CA LEU A 26 12.66 -19.89 5.22
C LEU A 26 13.21 -21.14 4.55
N PRO A 27 14.53 -21.40 4.64
CA PRO A 27 15.09 -22.67 4.19
C PRO A 27 14.45 -23.82 4.96
N GLN A 28 14.29 -24.97 4.30
CA GLN A 28 13.74 -26.15 4.99
C GLN A 28 14.65 -26.53 6.17
N PRO A 29 14.10 -26.62 7.40
CA PRO A 29 14.90 -26.94 8.56
C PRO A 29 15.41 -28.38 8.46
N ARG A 30 16.65 -28.58 8.91
CA ARG A 30 17.22 -29.92 9.05
C ARG A 30 16.41 -30.70 10.09
N ARG A 31 16.26 -32.01 9.90
CA ARG A 31 15.72 -32.88 10.95
C ARG A 31 16.82 -33.16 11.97
N ALA A 32 16.55 -32.90 13.24
CA ALA A 32 17.41 -33.31 14.34
C ALA A 32 17.32 -34.82 14.58
N ALA A 33 18.24 -35.37 15.38
CA ALA A 33 18.31 -36.80 15.70
C ALA A 33 17.03 -37.36 16.35
N ASN A 34 16.25 -36.49 17.00
CA ASN A 34 14.95 -36.80 17.60
C ASN A 34 13.77 -36.66 16.62
N GLY A 35 14.03 -36.45 15.33
CA GLY A 35 13.01 -36.31 14.28
C GLY A 35 12.37 -34.92 14.18
N TYR A 36 12.65 -34.00 15.11
CA TYR A 36 12.09 -32.65 15.11
C TYR A 36 12.80 -31.70 14.13
N ARG A 37 12.10 -30.66 13.69
CA ARG A 37 12.66 -29.58 12.87
C ARG A 37 13.64 -28.76 13.70
N ALA A 38 14.85 -28.57 13.19
CA ALA A 38 15.87 -27.74 13.80
C ALA A 38 16.27 -26.58 12.89
N TYR A 39 16.26 -25.38 13.47
CA TYR A 39 16.68 -24.13 12.86
C TYR A 39 18.07 -23.74 13.36
N ASP A 40 18.87 -23.15 12.48
CA ASP A 40 20.14 -22.54 12.83
C ASP A 40 19.98 -21.05 13.17
N ALA A 41 21.08 -20.42 13.57
CA ALA A 41 21.09 -19.00 13.95
C ALA A 41 20.74 -18.06 12.78
N THR A 42 20.91 -18.50 11.52
CA THR A 42 20.60 -17.67 10.34
C THR A 42 19.10 -17.41 10.22
N ALA A 43 18.27 -18.35 10.70
CA ALA A 43 16.81 -18.20 10.76
C ALA A 43 16.38 -16.96 11.57
N ILE A 44 17.11 -16.60 12.62
CA ILE A 44 16.81 -15.41 13.44
C ILE A 44 16.99 -14.13 12.61
N GLY A 45 18.11 -14.01 11.90
CA GLY A 45 18.38 -12.86 11.02
C GLY A 45 17.33 -12.75 9.92
N ARG A 46 16.98 -13.88 9.32
CA ARG A 46 15.98 -13.97 8.25
C ARG A 46 14.58 -13.57 8.72
N LEU A 47 14.14 -14.07 9.88
CA LEU A 47 12.84 -13.70 10.47
C LEU A 47 12.75 -12.23 10.84
N ARG A 48 13.83 -11.65 11.41
CA ARG A 48 13.89 -10.21 11.68
C ARG A 48 13.77 -9.38 10.40
N PHE A 49 14.47 -9.80 9.34
CA PHE A 49 14.37 -9.14 8.04
C PHE A 49 12.94 -9.20 7.48
N ILE A 50 12.31 -10.38 7.47
CA ILE A 50 10.94 -10.54 6.96
C ILE A 50 9.98 -9.60 7.68
N ARG A 51 10.05 -9.51 9.02
CA ARG A 51 9.19 -8.59 9.78
C ARG A 51 9.47 -7.12 9.47
N ALA A 52 10.74 -6.72 9.40
CA ALA A 52 11.11 -5.35 9.08
C ALA A 52 10.61 -4.94 7.69
N ALA A 53 10.74 -5.83 6.71
CA ALA A 53 10.27 -5.60 5.34
C ALA A 53 8.74 -5.50 5.27
N GLN A 54 8.01 -6.38 5.97
CA GLN A 54 6.54 -6.27 6.06
C GLN A 54 6.10 -4.96 6.71
N ASN A 55 6.78 -4.51 7.77
CA ASN A 55 6.49 -3.23 8.42
C ASN A 55 6.78 -2.04 7.49
N ALA A 56 7.73 -2.18 6.56
CA ALA A 56 8.00 -1.20 5.51
C ALA A 56 7.00 -1.28 4.34
N GLY A 57 6.00 -2.17 4.41
CA GLY A 57 4.92 -2.28 3.42
C GLY A 57 5.24 -3.20 2.24
N LEU A 58 6.32 -4.00 2.31
CA LEU A 58 6.66 -4.95 1.26
C LEU A 58 5.72 -6.17 1.32
N ALA A 59 5.27 -6.59 0.14
CA ALA A 59 4.55 -7.83 -0.05
C ALA A 59 5.49 -9.04 0.11
N LEU A 60 4.93 -10.18 0.51
CA LEU A 60 5.72 -11.43 0.68
C LEU A 60 6.48 -11.83 -0.58
N ALA A 61 5.92 -11.55 -1.76
CA ALA A 61 6.58 -11.82 -3.05
C ALA A 61 7.85 -10.97 -3.25
N GLU A 62 7.84 -9.70 -2.85
CA GLU A 62 9.00 -8.81 -2.92
C GLU A 62 10.06 -9.24 -1.90
N ILE A 63 9.63 -9.62 -0.69
CA ILE A 63 10.50 -10.17 0.34
C ILE A 63 11.18 -11.46 -0.16
N ALA A 64 10.44 -12.33 -0.85
CA ALA A 64 11.00 -13.54 -1.45
C ALA A 64 12.10 -13.24 -2.47
N GLN A 65 11.92 -12.22 -3.32
CA GLN A 65 12.94 -11.81 -4.30
C GLN A 65 14.24 -11.36 -3.61
N VAL A 66 14.13 -10.53 -2.56
CA VAL A 66 15.28 -10.09 -1.76
C VAL A 66 16.01 -11.27 -1.12
N LEU A 67 15.26 -12.21 -0.55
CA LEU A 67 15.82 -13.41 0.08
C LEU A 67 16.51 -14.32 -0.94
N ASN A 68 15.91 -14.52 -2.12
CA ASN A 68 16.49 -15.34 -3.19
C ASN A 68 17.80 -14.74 -3.72
N LEU A 69 17.89 -13.43 -3.87
CA LEU A 69 19.14 -12.76 -4.24
C LEU A 69 20.25 -13.02 -3.22
N ARG A 70 19.91 -12.91 -1.93
CA ARG A 70 20.85 -13.20 -0.84
C ARG A 70 21.27 -14.66 -0.85
N ASP A 71 20.34 -15.59 -1.02
CA ASP A 71 20.60 -17.04 -1.04
C ASP A 71 21.46 -17.45 -2.25
N ALA A 72 21.36 -16.71 -3.36
CA ALA A 72 22.23 -16.84 -4.52
C ALA A 72 23.63 -16.20 -4.32
N GLY A 73 23.94 -15.68 -3.13
CA GLY A 73 25.23 -15.08 -2.80
C GLY A 73 25.38 -13.60 -3.21
N HIS A 74 24.33 -12.97 -3.71
CA HIS A 74 24.36 -11.57 -4.13
C HIS A 74 24.04 -10.61 -2.98
N THR A 75 24.42 -9.34 -3.16
CA THR A 75 24.04 -8.26 -2.25
C THR A 75 22.71 -7.65 -2.70
N PRO A 76 21.63 -7.77 -1.90
CA PRO A 76 20.30 -7.34 -2.31
C PRO A 76 20.05 -5.84 -2.10
N CYS A 77 21.00 -5.08 -1.54
CA CYS A 77 20.76 -3.69 -1.12
C CYS A 77 20.21 -2.81 -2.26
N THR A 78 20.74 -2.95 -3.47
CA THR A 78 20.26 -2.21 -4.65
C THR A 78 18.82 -2.59 -5.00
N HIS A 79 18.49 -3.88 -4.97
CA HIS A 79 17.13 -4.34 -5.23
C HIS A 79 16.15 -3.87 -4.14
N VAL A 80 16.56 -3.91 -2.87
CA VAL A 80 15.76 -3.39 -1.76
C VAL A 80 15.49 -1.89 -1.91
N SER A 81 16.48 -1.09 -2.31
CA SER A 81 16.29 0.35 -2.57
C SER A 81 15.21 0.59 -3.63
N LEU A 82 15.29 -0.11 -4.76
CA LEU A 82 14.33 0.02 -5.86
C LEU A 82 12.91 -0.35 -5.42
N VAL A 83 12.74 -1.44 -4.67
CA VAL A 83 11.43 -1.85 -4.13
C VAL A 83 10.87 -0.78 -3.18
N LEU A 84 11.72 -0.20 -2.32
CA LEU A 84 11.29 0.85 -1.40
C LEU A 84 10.93 2.15 -2.13
N GLU A 85 11.69 2.54 -3.15
CA GLU A 85 11.38 3.71 -4.00
C GLU A 85 10.04 3.54 -4.70
N GLN A 86 9.77 2.36 -5.26
CA GLN A 86 8.49 2.04 -5.87
C GLN A 86 7.35 2.09 -4.84
N LYS A 87 7.56 1.52 -3.65
CA LYS A 87 6.56 1.55 -2.57
C LYS A 87 6.26 2.98 -2.12
N LEU A 88 7.28 3.83 -2.01
CA LEU A 88 7.12 5.23 -1.66
C LEU A 88 6.28 5.96 -2.72
N ALA A 89 6.55 5.75 -4.00
CA ALA A 89 5.78 6.36 -5.09
C ALA A 89 4.30 5.93 -5.07
N GLU A 90 4.01 4.65 -4.81
CA GLU A 90 2.65 4.14 -4.64
C GLU A 90 1.92 4.82 -3.47
N VAL A 91 2.60 4.93 -2.32
CA VAL A 91 2.06 5.58 -1.12
C VAL A 91 1.77 7.06 -1.39
N GLN A 92 2.70 7.78 -2.03
CA GLN A 92 2.53 9.20 -2.38
C GLN A 92 1.37 9.42 -3.34
N THR A 93 1.21 8.53 -4.33
CA THR A 93 0.07 8.57 -5.27
C THR A 93 -1.25 8.41 -4.54
N ARG A 94 -1.33 7.43 -3.63
CA ARG A 94 -2.53 7.20 -2.84
C ARG A 94 -2.83 8.34 -1.87
N LEU A 95 -1.79 8.91 -1.26
CA LEU A 95 -1.94 10.08 -0.38
C LEU A 95 -2.54 11.25 -1.16
N LYS A 96 -2.01 11.54 -2.35
CA LYS A 96 -2.57 12.60 -3.21
C LYS A 96 -4.05 12.37 -3.51
N ALA A 97 -4.43 11.17 -3.97
CA ALA A 97 -5.83 10.85 -4.26
C ALA A 97 -6.75 11.00 -3.03
N LEU A 98 -6.27 10.62 -1.84
CA LEU A 98 -7.02 10.80 -0.60
C LEU A 98 -7.13 12.27 -0.18
N THR A 99 -6.08 13.06 -0.40
CA THR A 99 -6.11 14.51 -0.14
C THR A 99 -7.09 15.23 -1.08
N ASP A 100 -7.07 14.88 -2.37
CA ASP A 100 -7.99 15.45 -3.36
C ASP A 100 -9.46 15.10 -3.01
N LEU A 101 -9.73 13.84 -2.64
CA LEU A 101 -11.05 13.41 -2.19
C LEU A 101 -11.48 14.11 -0.89
N ALA A 102 -10.57 14.29 0.06
CA ALA A 102 -10.88 15.00 1.30
C ALA A 102 -11.29 16.45 1.01
N ALA A 103 -10.58 17.14 0.12
CA ALA A 103 -10.93 18.49 -0.30
C ALA A 103 -12.31 18.55 -0.98
N GLU A 104 -12.62 17.59 -1.86
CA GLU A 104 -13.95 17.49 -2.48
C GLU A 104 -15.05 17.30 -1.42
N LEU A 105 -14.86 16.39 -0.46
CA LEU A 105 -15.80 16.18 0.63
C LEU A 105 -15.98 17.42 1.50
N GLU A 106 -14.92 18.18 1.78
CA GLU A 106 -15.00 19.44 2.52
C GLU A 106 -15.84 20.49 1.79
N GLU A 107 -15.69 20.61 0.46
CA GLU A 107 -16.53 21.51 -0.34
C GLU A 107 -18.00 21.08 -0.34
N LEU A 108 -18.27 19.79 -0.51
CA LEU A 108 -19.64 19.25 -0.43
C LEU A 108 -20.28 19.55 0.95
N ILE A 109 -19.51 19.42 2.03
CA ILE A 109 -19.98 19.76 3.38
C ILE A 109 -20.27 21.26 3.49
N LYS A 110 -19.40 22.15 2.98
CA LYS A 110 -19.66 23.60 2.98
C LYS A 110 -20.95 23.93 2.24
N THR A 111 -21.15 23.37 1.05
CA THR A 111 -22.37 23.55 0.25
C THR A 111 -23.61 23.07 1.01
N SER A 112 -23.52 21.97 1.76
CA SER A 112 -24.63 21.49 2.59
C SER A 112 -25.07 22.46 3.67
N HIS A 113 -24.17 23.31 4.18
CA HIS A 113 -24.46 24.29 5.21
C HIS A 113 -25.02 25.62 4.66
N THR A 114 -24.82 25.91 3.38
CA THR A 114 -25.29 27.16 2.75
C THR A 114 -26.55 26.97 1.91
N LEU A 115 -26.87 25.74 1.50
CA LEU A 115 -28.10 25.41 0.81
C LEU A 115 -29.32 25.58 1.72
N ASN A 116 -30.35 26.24 1.19
CA ASN A 116 -31.67 26.25 1.79
C ASN A 116 -32.48 25.06 1.24
N PRO A 117 -33.01 24.16 2.09
CA PRO A 117 -33.82 23.03 1.64
C PRO A 117 -35.03 23.40 0.78
N ALA A 118 -35.53 24.64 0.88
CA ALA A 118 -36.62 25.13 0.04
C ALA A 118 -36.22 25.35 -1.43
N ASP A 119 -34.93 25.50 -1.73
CA ASP A 119 -34.39 25.71 -3.08
C ASP A 119 -34.12 24.37 -3.80
N CYS A 120 -34.28 23.24 -3.10
CA CYS A 120 -34.20 21.91 -3.66
C CYS A 120 -35.46 21.60 -4.47
N GLY A 121 -35.34 21.65 -5.80
CA GLY A 121 -36.42 21.33 -6.71
C GLY A 121 -36.67 19.81 -6.82
N PRO A 122 -37.90 19.38 -7.16
CA PRO A 122 -38.24 17.95 -7.32
C PRO A 122 -37.56 17.29 -8.52
N ALA A 123 -36.92 18.07 -9.39
CA ALA A 123 -36.19 17.57 -10.57
C ALA A 123 -34.75 17.12 -10.24
N ASP A 124 -34.19 17.54 -9.10
CA ASP A 124 -32.83 17.22 -8.68
C ASP A 124 -32.86 16.22 -7.51
N ILE A 125 -31.97 15.23 -7.50
CA ILE A 125 -31.91 14.24 -6.40
C ILE A 125 -31.31 14.86 -5.13
N CYS A 126 -30.17 15.54 -5.24
CA CYS A 126 -29.52 16.21 -4.11
C CYS A 126 -28.51 17.25 -4.61
N GLN A 127 -28.81 18.53 -4.41
CA GLN A 127 -27.95 19.64 -4.87
C GLN A 127 -26.60 19.73 -4.14
N ILE A 128 -26.42 19.02 -3.03
CA ILE A 128 -25.13 18.91 -2.35
C ILE A 128 -24.16 18.10 -3.22
N ILE A 129 -24.58 16.93 -3.69
CA ILE A 129 -23.73 15.99 -4.45
C ILE A 129 -23.71 16.33 -5.94
N THR A 130 -24.82 16.81 -6.48
CA THR A 130 -24.94 17.27 -7.87
C THR A 130 -25.21 18.77 -7.88
N PRO A 131 -24.19 19.62 -7.68
CA PRO A 131 -24.39 21.06 -7.79
C PRO A 131 -24.79 21.42 -9.22
N LYS A 132 -25.76 22.34 -9.35
CA LYS A 132 -26.06 23.00 -10.63
C LYS A 132 -24.90 23.92 -10.99
N THR A 133 -23.84 23.38 -11.56
CA THR A 133 -22.83 24.21 -12.20
C THR A 133 -23.13 24.24 -13.69
N GLU A 134 -23.83 25.28 -14.14
CA GLU A 134 -23.63 25.74 -15.51
C GLU A 134 -22.23 26.39 -15.54
N PRO A 135 -21.30 25.94 -16.41
CA PRO A 135 -19.96 26.53 -16.43
C PRO A 135 -20.06 28.02 -16.82
N PRO A 136 -19.17 28.90 -16.33
CA PRO A 136 -19.08 30.25 -16.86
C PRO A 136 -18.73 30.14 -18.35
N HIS A 137 -19.71 30.43 -19.19
CA HIS A 137 -19.58 30.49 -20.64
C HIS A 137 -18.65 31.66 -20.99
N GLU A 138 -17.34 31.42 -21.08
CA GLU A 138 -16.43 32.31 -21.79
C GLU A 138 -16.73 32.19 -23.29
N SER A 139 -17.66 33.04 -23.73
CA SER A 139 -17.98 33.26 -25.14
C SER A 139 -16.80 33.99 -25.78
N PRO A 140 -16.12 33.44 -26.80
CA PRO A 140 -15.19 34.24 -27.58
C PRO A 140 -16.00 35.21 -28.45
N LEU A 141 -15.90 36.49 -28.09
CA LEU A 141 -16.35 37.61 -28.89
C LEU A 141 -15.53 37.69 -30.21
N THR A 142 -16.29 37.62 -31.32
CA THR A 142 -16.10 38.30 -32.64
C THR A 142 -15.03 37.76 -33.62
N PRO A 143 -15.19 37.93 -34.96
CA PRO A 143 -15.88 39.05 -35.62
C PRO A 143 -16.95 38.71 -36.69
N ILE A 144 -17.94 39.60 -36.78
CA ILE A 144 -18.69 39.88 -38.01
C ILE A 144 -18.04 41.13 -38.62
N ALA A 145 -17.50 41.01 -39.83
CA ALA A 145 -17.50 42.07 -40.84
C ALA A 145 -17.19 41.47 -42.22
N THR A 146 -18.26 41.25 -42.98
CA THR A 146 -18.30 41.19 -44.44
C THR A 146 -17.82 42.52 -45.06
N GLY A 147 -16.99 42.46 -46.11
CA GLY A 147 -16.64 43.59 -46.96
C GLY A 147 -16.16 43.10 -48.32
N SER A 148 -16.76 43.65 -49.37
CA SER A 148 -16.77 43.27 -50.80
C SER A 148 -15.43 43.11 -51.51
#